data_AF-A0A2N2ZRL1-F1
#
_entry.id   AF-A0A2N2ZRL1-F1
#
_cell.length_a   1.000
_cell.length_b   1.000
_cell.length_c   1.000
_cell.angle_alpha   90.00
_cell.angle_beta   90.00
_cell.angle_gamma   90.00
#
_symmetry.space_group_name_H-M   'P 1'
#
loop_
_entity.id
_entity.type
_entity.pdbx_description
1 polymer ?
#
loop_
_entity_poly.entity_id
_entity_poly.type
_entity_poly.pdbx_seq_one_letter_code
_entity_poly.pdbx_strand_id
1 'polypeptide(L)'
;AAVSRFGSGWAWLSVDPGTKELFVSSTANQDNPLMSSEERQGFPLLGIDVWEHAYYLKYQNKRADYVESFWNKVNWQDVQSRYTEYFKITDRIKK
;
A
#
# COMPACT_ATOMS: atom_id res chain seq x y z
N ALA A 1 3.60 -9.33 -3.64
CA ALA A 1 3.93 -7.98 -3.16
C ALA A 1 4.45 -8.01 -1.71
N ALA A 2 3.62 -8.22 -0.69
CA ALA A 2 4.07 -8.18 0.73
C ALA A 2 5.00 -9.35 1.14
N VAL A 3 4.58 -10.59 0.88
CA VAL A 3 5.40 -11.79 1.21
C VAL A 3 6.68 -11.84 0.39
N SER A 4 6.59 -11.49 -0.90
CA SER A 4 7.68 -11.59 -1.88
C SER A 4 8.66 -10.40 -1.87
N ARG A 5 8.41 -9.34 -1.08
CA ARG A 5 9.31 -8.18 -0.99
C ARG A 5 10.63 -8.61 -0.35
N PHE A 6 11.72 -8.58 -1.09
CA PHE A 6 13.04 -8.85 -0.50
C PHE A 6 13.47 -7.70 0.42
N GLY A 7 14.03 -8.03 1.59
CA GLY A 7 14.46 -7.06 2.60
C GLY A 7 13.32 -6.30 3.26
N SER A 8 13.63 -5.07 3.69
CA SER A 8 12.71 -4.11 4.29
C SER A 8 11.92 -3.33 3.24
N GLY A 9 10.68 -2.97 3.57
CA GLY A 9 9.86 -2.15 2.70
C GLY A 9 8.37 -2.27 2.98
N TRP A 10 7.59 -1.98 1.94
CA TRP A 10 6.15 -1.88 2.02
C TRP A 10 5.49 -2.55 0.82
N ALA A 11 4.25 -3.01 0.99
CA ALA A 11 3.36 -3.33 -0.13
C ALA A 11 2.13 -2.42 -0.10
N TRP A 12 1.65 -2.07 -1.29
CA TRP A 12 0.67 -1.00 -1.48
C TRP A 12 -0.48 -1.47 -2.36
N LEU A 13 -1.68 -1.00 -2.04
CA LEU A 13 -2.81 -0.88 -2.96
C LEU A 13 -2.94 0.59 -3.31
N SER A 14 -2.96 0.92 -4.60
CA SER A 14 -2.98 2.29 -5.10
C SER A 14 -3.92 2.45 -6.29
N VAL A 15 -4.30 3.71 -6.58
CA VAL A 15 -4.97 4.09 -7.84
C VAL A 15 -3.93 4.65 -8.81
N ASP A 16 -3.95 4.15 -10.05
CA ASP A 16 -3.16 4.71 -11.15
C ASP A 16 -3.79 6.06 -11.60
N PRO A 17 -3.04 7.17 -11.59
CA PRO A 17 -3.61 8.47 -11.91
C PRO A 17 -3.92 8.66 -13.40
N GLY A 18 -3.29 7.88 -14.29
CA GLY A 18 -3.55 7.90 -15.72
C GLY A 18 -4.74 7.02 -16.09
N THR A 19 -4.71 5.74 -15.68
CA THR A 19 -5.75 4.76 -16.07
C THR A 19 -6.97 4.77 -15.17
N LYS A 20 -6.87 5.35 -13.96
CA LYS A 20 -7.88 5.28 -12.87
C LYS A 20 -8.12 3.85 -12.34
N GLU A 21 -7.28 2.88 -12.69
CA GLU A 21 -7.40 1.50 -12.23
C GLU A 21 -6.70 1.27 -10.88
N LEU A 22 -7.16 0.25 -10.16
CA LEU A 22 -6.47 -0.21 -8.96
C LEU A 22 -5.26 -1.06 -9.33
N PHE A 23 -4.18 -0.90 -8.57
CA PHE A 23 -3.03 -1.77 -8.71
C PHE A 23 -2.34 -2.07 -7.38
N VAL A 24 -1.63 -3.20 -7.37
CA VAL A 24 -0.75 -3.58 -6.28
C VAL A 24 0.70 -3.32 -6.69
N SER A 25 1.45 -2.69 -5.79
CA SER A 25 2.90 -2.54 -5.93
C SER A 25 3.58 -2.82 -4.59
N SER A 26 4.90 -2.74 -4.60
CA SER A 26 5.68 -2.71 -3.38
C SER A 26 6.81 -1.71 -3.58
N THR A 27 7.36 -1.19 -2.50
CA THR A 27 8.54 -0.30 -2.50
C THR A 27 9.59 -0.84 -1.53
N ALA A 28 10.85 -0.46 -1.71
CA ALA A 28 11.92 -0.80 -0.78
C ALA A 28 12.00 0.27 0.32
N ASN A 29 12.54 -0.11 1.48
CA ASN A 29 12.84 0.83 2.56
C ASN A 29 11.66 1.74 2.94
N GLN A 30 11.83 3.07 2.84
CA GLN A 30 10.81 4.08 3.16
C GLN A 30 10.23 4.75 1.90
N ASP A 31 10.53 4.19 0.73
CA ASP A 31 10.00 4.69 -0.51
C ASP A 31 8.50 4.42 -0.57
N ASN A 32 7.76 5.23 -1.33
CA ASN A 32 6.31 5.10 -1.41
C ASN A 32 5.79 5.48 -2.82
N PRO A 33 4.56 5.07 -3.17
CA PRO A 33 4.01 5.26 -4.51
C PRO A 33 3.84 6.73 -4.96
N LEU A 34 4.08 7.72 -4.10
CA LEU A 34 4.02 9.14 -4.47
C LEU A 34 5.39 9.69 -4.92
N MET A 35 6.48 8.95 -4.71
CA MET A 35 7.82 9.42 -5.07
C MET A 35 8.07 9.29 -6.56
N SER A 36 8.68 10.31 -7.16
CA SER A 36 9.02 10.32 -8.59
C SER A 36 10.07 9.27 -8.98
N SER A 37 10.82 8.76 -8.00
CA SER A 37 11.81 7.69 -8.16
C SER A 37 11.17 6.31 -8.33
N GLU A 38 9.90 6.13 -7.97
CA GLU A 38 9.25 4.83 -8.10
C GLU A 38 8.85 4.54 -9.54
N GLU A 39 9.13 3.32 -9.98
CA GLU A 39 8.74 2.80 -11.29
C GLU A 39 7.21 2.85 -11.48
N ARG A 40 6.47 2.60 -10.39
CA ARG A 40 5.00 2.58 -10.41
C ARG A 40 4.43 3.55 -9.37
N GLN A 41 4.16 4.76 -9.83
CA GLN A 41 3.52 5.81 -9.03
C GLN A 41 2.01 5.64 -8.97
N GLY A 42 1.41 6.04 -7.86
CA GLY A 42 -0.04 6.03 -7.69
C GLY A 42 -0.50 6.63 -6.37
N PHE A 43 -1.79 6.91 -6.27
CA PHE A 43 -2.39 7.39 -5.04
C PHE A 43 -2.58 6.23 -4.06
N PRO A 44 -1.88 6.19 -2.91
CA PRO A 44 -1.92 5.06 -2.00
C PRO A 44 -3.24 5.00 -1.23
N LEU A 45 -3.86 3.82 -1.21
CA LEU A 45 -5.11 3.54 -0.49
C LEU A 45 -4.87 2.70 0.76
N LEU A 46 -3.97 1.72 0.68
CA LEU A 46 -3.60 0.83 1.78
C LEU A 46 -2.12 0.48 1.67
N GLY A 47 -1.42 0.51 2.80
CA GLY A 47 -0.03 0.07 2.91
C GLY A 47 0.11 -0.99 4.00
N ILE A 48 0.94 -2.00 3.76
CA ILE A 48 1.40 -2.93 4.79
C ILE A 48 2.92 -2.80 4.93
N ASP A 49 3.35 -2.51 6.15
CA ASP A 49 4.75 -2.48 6.55
C ASP A 49 5.28 -3.92 6.65
N VAL A 50 6.33 -4.24 5.90
CA VAL A 50 7.00 -5.55 5.94
C VAL A 50 8.45 -5.45 6.41
N TRP A 51 8.83 -4.34 7.05
CA TRP A 51 10.03 -4.28 7.88
C TRP A 51 9.93 -5.31 9.01
N GLU A 52 11.03 -5.98 9.33
CA GLU A 52 11.02 -7.01 10.38
C GLU A 52 10.52 -6.44 11.72
N HIS A 53 10.87 -5.20 12.07
CA HIS A 53 10.40 -4.56 13.30
C HIS A 53 8.87 -4.45 13.41
N ALA A 54 8.13 -4.52 12.31
CA ALA A 54 6.67 -4.41 12.32
C ALA A 54 5.99 -5.68 12.85
N TYR A 55 6.68 -6.83 12.79
CA TYR A 55 6.09 -8.12 13.15
C TYR A 55 6.98 -9.05 13.97
N TYR A 56 8.27 -8.76 14.10
CA TYR A 56 9.24 -9.74 14.64
C TYR A 56 8.89 -10.21 16.05
N LEU A 57 8.47 -9.32 16.95
CA LEU A 57 8.18 -9.70 18.34
C LEU A 57 7.09 -10.78 18.46
N LYS A 58 6.10 -10.77 17.57
CA LYS A 58 4.97 -11.71 17.62
C LYS A 58 5.08 -12.87 16.62
N TYR A 59 5.64 -12.62 15.44
CA TYR A 59 5.68 -13.57 14.34
C TYR A 59 7.10 -14.06 14.00
N GLN A 60 8.14 -13.45 14.59
CA GLN A 60 9.54 -13.76 14.34
C GLN A 60 9.83 -13.72 12.84
N ASN A 61 10.44 -14.76 12.28
CA ASN A 61 10.71 -14.90 10.84
C ASN A 61 9.47 -15.23 9.98
N LYS A 62 8.29 -15.42 10.58
CA LYS A 62 7.07 -15.82 9.87
C LYS A 62 6.29 -14.62 9.32
N ARG A 63 6.87 -13.97 8.31
CA ARG A 63 6.21 -12.84 7.62
C ARG A 63 4.86 -13.24 7.01
N ALA A 64 4.74 -14.45 6.48
CA ALA A 64 3.49 -14.93 5.89
C ALA A 64 2.32 -14.89 6.90
N ASP A 65 2.53 -15.42 8.10
CA ASP A 65 1.54 -15.41 9.19
C ASP A 65 1.16 -13.97 9.60
N TYR A 66 2.13 -13.06 9.64
CA TYR A 66 1.85 -11.63 9.87
C TYR A 66 0.94 -11.04 8.78
N VAL A 67 1.29 -11.25 7.51
CA VAL A 67 0.52 -10.75 6.36
C VAL A 67 -0.89 -11.36 6.34
N GLU A 68 -1.03 -12.63 6.69
CA GLU A 68 -2.35 -13.27 6.80
C GLU A 68 -3.18 -12.62 7.92
N SER A 69 -2.57 -12.37 9.08
CA SER A 69 -3.27 -11.75 10.20
C SER A 69 -3.64 -10.29 9.97
N PHE A 70 -2.89 -9.57 9.12
CA PHE A 70 -3.10 -8.17 8.79
C PHE A 70 -4.50 -7.93 8.19
N TRP A 71 -4.99 -8.85 7.35
CA TRP A 71 -6.29 -8.70 6.69
C TRP A 71 -7.47 -8.59 7.67
N ASN A 72 -7.34 -9.16 8.86
CA ASN A 72 -8.35 -9.07 9.93
C ASN A 72 -8.32 -7.73 10.68
N LYS A 73 -7.36 -6.85 10.38
CA LYS A 73 -7.13 -5.57 11.07
C LYS A 73 -7.26 -4.37 10.15
N VAL A 74 -7.47 -4.58 8.85
CA VAL A 74 -7.63 -3.49 7.89
C VAL A 74 -8.89 -2.68 8.20
N ASN A 75 -8.74 -1.36 8.29
CA ASN A 75 -9.86 -0.43 8.34
C ASN A 75 -10.37 -0.17 6.92
N TRP A 76 -11.30 -1.02 6.46
CA TRP A 76 -11.84 -0.92 5.10
C TRP A 76 -12.64 0.36 4.86
N GLN A 77 -13.25 0.94 5.90
CA GLN A 77 -13.94 2.22 5.79
C GLN A 77 -12.97 3.35 5.44
N ASP A 78 -11.78 3.38 6.04
CA ASP A 78 -10.74 4.36 5.69
C ASP A 78 -10.24 4.17 4.26
N VAL A 79 -9.97 2.93 3.85
CA VAL A 79 -9.56 2.60 2.47
C VAL A 79 -10.61 3.06 1.46
N GLN A 80 -11.89 2.79 1.73
CA GLN A 80 -12.99 3.25 0.88
C GLN A 80 -13.10 4.78 0.86
N SER A 81 -12.97 5.44 2.01
CA SER A 81 -13.01 6.90 2.11
C SER A 81 -11.91 7.55 1.26
N ARG A 82 -10.67 7.05 1.35
CA ARG A 82 -9.54 7.51 0.53
C ARG A 82 -9.80 7.33 -0.96
N TYR A 83 -10.36 6.19 -1.35
CA TYR A 83 -10.72 5.92 -2.74
C TYR A 83 -11.77 6.92 -3.24
N THR A 84 -12.86 7.11 -2.49
CA THR A 84 -13.91 8.07 -2.86
C THR A 84 -13.38 9.51 -2.92
N GLU A 85 -12.56 9.92 -1.96
CA GLU A 85 -11.98 11.25 -1.93
C GLU A 85 -11.07 11.52 -3.12
N TYR A 86 -10.24 10.55 -3.52
CA TYR A 86 -9.39 10.64 -4.71
C TYR A 86 -10.20 10.97 -5.97
N PHE A 87 -11.31 10.26 -6.22
CA PHE A 87 -12.17 10.52 -7.38
C PHE A 87 -12.90 11.86 -7.29
N LYS A 88 -13.38 12.22 -6.09
CA LYS A 88 -14.01 13.52 -5.85
C LYS A 88 -13.07 14.69 -6.16
N ILE A 89 -11.81 14.58 -5.79
CA ILE A 89 -10.80 15.63 -6.06
C ILE A 89 -10.45 15.67 -7.55
N THR A 90 -10.15 14.52 -8.15
CA THR A 90 -9.70 14.46 -9.55
C THR A 90 -10.79 14.87 -10.54
N ASP A 91 -12.06 14.61 -10.24
CA ASP A 91 -13.17 15.05 -11.08
C ASP A 91 -13.48 16.55 -10.93
N ARG A 92 -13.11 17.17 -9.79
CA ARG A 92 -13.22 18.64 -9.61
C ARG A 92 -12.17 19.41 -10.40
N ILE A 93 -10.95 18.89 -10.49
CA ILE A 93 -9.84 19.54 -11.20
C ILE A 93 -10.06 19.55 -12.73
N LYS A 94 -10.89 18.64 -13.25
CA LYS A 94 -11.22 18.56 -14.69
C LYS A 94 -12.35 19.52 -15.13
N LYS A 95 -13.04 20.18 -14.20
CA LYS A 95 -14.02 21.24 -14.49
C LYS A 95 -13.35 22.60 -14.51
#